data_AF-A0AAW7S8T1-F1
#
_entry.id   AF-A0AAW7S8T1-F1
#
_cell.length_a   1.000
_cell.length_b   1.000
_cell.length_c   1.000
_cell.angle_alpha   90.00
_cell.angle_beta   90.00
_cell.angle_gamma   90.00
#
_symmetry.space_group_name_H-M   'P 1'
#
loop_
_entity.id
_entity.type
_entity.pdbx_description
1 polymer ?
#
loop_
_entity_poly.entity_id
_entity_poly.type
_entity_poly.pdbx_seq_one_letter_code
_entity_poly.pdbx_strand_id
1 'polypeptide(L)'
;MEHLVRIVNDTDRQMLAWLRAQVGDARIERAARQLGHTRKPFPSAVCRYLGMSVPATLRPAAARPRAARDFSVGDRYLSLIRQHLATHAVGR
;
A
#
# COMPACT_ATOMS: atom_id res chain seq x y z
N MET A 1 -8.78 0.05 -17.55
CA MET A 1 -8.49 0.90 -16.37
C MET A 1 -7.34 0.39 -15.52
N GLU A 2 -7.36 -0.87 -15.09
CA GLU A 2 -6.40 -1.42 -14.12
C GLU A 2 -4.97 -1.56 -14.67
N HIS A 3 -4.80 -1.49 -15.99
CA HIS A 3 -3.50 -1.62 -16.65
C HIS A 3 -2.70 -0.30 -16.65
N LEU A 4 -3.38 0.82 -16.34
CA LEU A 4 -2.83 2.18 -16.40
C LEU A 4 -2.22 2.63 -15.06
N VAL A 5 -2.52 1.94 -13.96
CA VAL A 5 -2.07 2.30 -12.61
C VAL A 5 -1.31 1.15 -12.01
N ARG A 6 -0.16 1.42 -11.39
CA ARG A 6 0.65 0.38 -10.76
C ARG A 6 0.03 0.01 -9.40
N ILE A 7 -0.59 -1.17 -9.34
CA ILE A 7 -1.15 -1.74 -8.11
C ILE A 7 -0.07 -2.63 -7.48
N VAL A 8 0.37 -2.29 -6.27
CA VAL A 8 1.41 -3.05 -5.53
C VAL A 8 0.81 -3.75 -4.31
N ASN A 9 -0.15 -3.11 -3.62
CA ASN A 9 -0.77 -3.63 -2.41
C ASN A 9 -2.29 -3.66 -2.49
N ASP A 10 -2.93 -4.38 -1.55
CA ASP A 10 -4.40 -4.37 -1.39
C ASP A 10 -4.94 -2.97 -1.09
N THR A 11 -4.17 -2.16 -0.36
CA THR A 11 -4.47 -0.74 -0.13
C THR A 11 -4.58 0.06 -1.44
N ASP A 12 -3.75 -0.24 -2.44
CA ASP A 12 -3.83 0.41 -3.75
C ASP A 12 -5.11 0.01 -4.50
N ARG A 13 -5.56 -1.24 -4.35
CA ARG A 13 -6.84 -1.69 -4.92
C ARG A 13 -8.02 -0.97 -4.27
N GLN A 14 -8.03 -0.85 -2.94
CA GLN A 14 -9.07 -0.11 -2.24
C GLN A 14 -9.06 1.39 -2.60
N MET A 15 -7.88 2.00 -2.74
CA MET A 15 -7.76 3.38 -3.22
C MET A 15 -8.32 3.55 -4.64
N LEU A 16 -8.02 2.61 -5.54
CA LEU A 16 -8.54 2.65 -6.91
C LEU A 16 -10.06 2.49 -6.94
N ALA A 17 -10.61 1.53 -6.18
CA ALA A 17 -12.06 1.32 -6.08
C ALA A 17 -12.78 2.56 -5.54
N TRP A 18 -12.22 3.21 -4.51
CA TRP A 18 -12.75 4.46 -3.97
C TRP A 18 -12.69 5.61 -4.98
N LEU A 19 -11.56 5.77 -5.67
CA LEU A 19 -11.40 6.75 -6.75
C LEU A 19 -12.47 6.57 -7.84
N ARG A 20 -12.71 5.32 -8.25
CA ARG A 20 -13.72 4.96 -9.25
C ARG A 20 -15.12 5.36 -8.79
N ALA A 21 -15.46 5.12 -7.53
CA ALA A 21 -16.74 5.52 -6.95
C ALA A 21 -16.94 7.05 -6.93
N GLN A 22 -15.88 7.82 -6.69
CA GLN A 22 -15.96 9.28 -6.54
C GLN A 22 -15.91 10.06 -7.86
N VAL A 23 -15.03 9.67 -8.78
CA VAL A 23 -14.70 10.49 -9.96
C VAL A 23 -15.11 9.82 -11.26
N GLY A 24 -15.40 8.52 -11.21
CA GLY A 24 -15.64 7.71 -12.38
C GLY A 24 -14.36 7.37 -13.15
N ASP A 25 -14.45 6.29 -13.91
CA ASP A 25 -13.34 5.71 -14.66
C ASP A 25 -12.70 6.71 -15.65
N ALA A 26 -13.51 7.40 -16.47
CA ALA A 26 -13.01 8.24 -17.56
C ALA A 26 -12.04 9.35 -17.09
N ARG A 27 -12.27 9.94 -15.92
CA ARG A 27 -11.45 11.03 -15.37
C ARG A 27 -10.14 10.50 -14.76
N ILE A 28 -10.18 9.30 -14.17
CA ILE A 28 -9.00 8.58 -13.71
C ILE A 28 -8.11 8.21 -14.90
N GLU A 29 -8.72 7.76 -15.99
CA GLU A 29 -8.05 7.40 -17.23
C GLU A 29 -7.28 8.57 -17.85
N ARG A 30 -7.90 9.74 -17.88
CA ARG A 30 -7.29 10.97 -18.39
C ARG A 30 -6.12 11.40 -17.51
N ALA A 31 -6.29 11.37 -16.18
CA ALA A 31 -5.22 11.66 -15.24
C ALA A 31 -4.06 10.65 -15.33
N ALA A 32 -4.36 9.36 -15.43
CA ALA A 32 -3.36 8.32 -15.55
C ALA A 32 -2.58 8.42 -16.88
N ARG A 33 -3.25 8.77 -17.99
CA ARG A 33 -2.58 9.04 -19.27
C ARG A 33 -1.67 10.26 -19.20
N GLN A 34 -2.09 11.31 -18.51
CA GLN A 34 -1.30 12.53 -18.34
C GLN A 34 -0.11 12.37 -17.37
N LEU A 35 -0.16 11.39 -16.47
CA LEU A 35 0.95 11.03 -15.58
C LEU A 35 1.82 9.89 -16.15
N GLY A 36 1.32 9.14 -17.13
CA GLY A 36 1.91 7.92 -17.66
C GLY A 36 3.01 8.11 -18.70
N HIS A 37 3.56 9.32 -18.85
CA HIS A 37 4.56 9.63 -19.89
C HIS A 37 5.87 8.84 -19.76
N THR A 38 6.20 8.31 -18.58
CA THR A 38 7.47 7.60 -18.35
C THR A 38 7.30 6.23 -17.69
N ARG A 39 6.34 6.09 -16.77
CA ARG A 39 6.00 4.82 -16.08
C ARG A 39 4.54 4.82 -15.67
N LYS A 40 3.96 3.63 -15.44
CA LYS A 40 2.61 3.47 -14.87
C LYS A 40 2.53 4.23 -13.54
N PRO A 41 1.70 5.28 -13.41
CA PRO A 41 1.59 6.06 -12.18
C PRO A 41 1.01 5.23 -11.04
N PHE A 42 1.39 5.58 -9.81
CA PHE A 42 0.78 5.03 -8.60
C PHE A 42 -0.60 5.66 -8.36
N PRO A 43 -1.54 4.96 -7.72
CA PRO A 43 -2.88 5.51 -7.43
C PRO A 43 -2.79 6.78 -6.57
N SER A 44 -1.84 6.83 -5.63
CA SER A 44 -1.56 8.01 -4.80
C SER A 44 -1.18 9.25 -5.63
N ALA A 45 -0.42 9.07 -6.73
CA ALA A 45 -0.05 10.15 -7.62
C ALA A 45 -1.26 10.67 -8.41
N VAL A 46 -2.15 9.75 -8.82
CA VAL A 46 -3.42 10.09 -9.47
C VAL A 46 -4.34 10.85 -8.51
N CYS A 47 -4.47 10.44 -7.24
CA CYS A 47 -5.22 11.19 -6.22
C CYS A 47 -4.72 12.62 -6.06
N ARG A 48 -3.39 12.78 -5.94
CA ARG A 48 -2.75 14.10 -5.81
C ARG A 48 -2.99 14.96 -7.05
N TYR A 49 -2.87 14.40 -8.25
CA TYR A 49 -3.12 15.11 -9.50
C TYR A 49 -4.59 15.55 -9.65
N LEU A 50 -5.52 14.72 -9.18
CA LEU A 50 -6.94 15.06 -9.16
C LEU A 50 -7.31 16.04 -8.03
N GLY A 51 -6.34 16.48 -7.21
CA GLY A 51 -6.57 17.39 -6.09
C GLY A 51 -7.41 16.75 -4.97
N MET A 52 -7.56 15.43 -4.96
CA MET A 52 -8.42 14.74 -4.02
C MET A 52 -7.64 14.26 -2.81
N SER A 53 -8.14 14.60 -1.63
CA SER A 53 -7.60 14.08 -0.38
C SER A 53 -8.16 12.68 -0.15
N VAL A 54 -7.28 11.68 -0.18
CA VAL A 54 -7.64 10.28 0.10
C VAL A 54 -8.20 10.19 1.53
N PRO A 55 -9.33 9.51 1.75
CA PRO A 55 -9.91 9.37 3.07
C PRO A 55 -8.92 8.69 4.01
N ALA A 56 -8.89 9.14 5.27
CA ALA A 56 -7.95 8.66 6.27
C ALA A 56 -8.00 7.14 6.51
N THR A 57 -9.10 6.49 6.13
CA THR A 57 -9.31 5.03 6.15
C THR A 57 -8.44 4.28 5.14
N LEU A 58 -8.08 4.92 4.03
CA LEU A 58 -7.26 4.36 2.95
C LEU A 58 -5.81 4.84 2.99
N ARG A 59 -5.49 5.78 3.89
CA ARG A 59 -4.12 6.24 4.11
C ARG A 59 -3.30 5.05 4.66
N PRO A 60 -2.16 4.67 4.03
CA PRO A 60 -1.25 3.68 4.60
C PRO A 60 -0.93 4.09 6.02
N ALA A 61 -0.93 3.12 6.94
CA ALA A 61 -0.93 3.28 8.40
C ALA A 61 0.31 3.98 8.99
N ALA A 62 0.60 5.21 8.57
CA ALA A 62 1.56 6.09 9.20
C ALA A 62 0.95 6.88 10.37
N ALA A 63 -0.38 6.93 10.49
CA ALA A 63 -1.06 7.77 11.48
C ALA A 63 -2.39 7.19 12.01
N ARG A 64 -2.60 5.88 11.95
CA ARG A 64 -3.62 5.23 12.79
C ARG A 64 -2.89 4.70 14.02
N PRO A 65 -3.33 4.97 15.26
CA PRO A 65 -2.87 4.18 16.40
C PRO A 65 -3.14 2.75 15.98
N ARG A 66 -2.07 1.95 15.79
CA ARG A 66 -2.20 0.54 15.47
C ARG A 66 -3.02 -0.04 16.62
N ALA A 67 -4.33 -0.19 16.44
CA ALA A 67 -5.16 -1.00 17.32
C ALA A 67 -4.35 -2.29 17.49
N ALA A 68 -3.91 -2.56 18.71
CA ALA A 68 -2.87 -3.51 19.03
C ALA A 68 -3.14 -4.81 18.29
N ARG A 69 -2.53 -4.98 17.12
CA ARG A 69 -2.59 -6.23 16.39
C ARG A 69 -1.76 -7.18 17.24
N ASP A 70 -2.34 -8.30 17.60
CA ASP A 70 -1.61 -9.34 18.31
C ASP A 70 -0.49 -9.84 17.40
N PHE A 71 0.73 -9.38 17.66
CA PHE A 71 1.93 -9.81 16.97
C PHE A 71 2.61 -10.95 17.74
N SER A 72 1.97 -11.53 18.76
CA SER A 72 2.59 -12.53 19.65
C SER A 72 3.05 -13.76 18.88
N VAL A 73 2.30 -14.17 17.85
CA VAL A 73 2.70 -15.27 16.97
C VAL A 73 3.97 -14.90 16.19
N GLY A 74 4.01 -13.72 15.57
CA GLY A 74 5.17 -13.26 14.80
C GLY A 74 6.41 -13.06 15.68
N ASP A 75 6.23 -12.51 16.88
CA ASP A 75 7.28 -12.30 17.87
C ASP A 75 7.85 -13.63 18.39
N ARG A 76 6.98 -14.61 18.64
CA ARG A 76 7.37 -15.97 19.02
C ARG A 76 8.22 -16.65 17.94
N TYR A 77 7.80 -16.61 16.68
CA TYR A 77 8.58 -17.22 15.60
C TYR A 77 9.91 -16.48 15.37
N LEU A 78 9.92 -15.15 15.45
CA LEU A 78 11.15 -14.35 15.33
C LEU A 78 12.14 -14.68 16.45
N SER A 79 11.66 -14.86 17.68
CA SER A 79 12.46 -15.28 18.82
C SER A 79 13.06 -16.67 18.64
N LEU A 80 12.29 -17.63 18.13
CA LEU A 80 12.78 -18.98 17.80
C LEU A 80 13.88 -18.95 16.73
N ILE A 81 13.70 -18.15 15.67
CA ILE A 81 14.70 -17.97 14.62
C ILE A 81 15.99 -17.41 15.20
N ARG A 82 15.89 -16.36 16.02
CA ARG A 82 17.06 -15.73 16.66
C ARG A 82 17.81 -16.70 17.57
N GLN A 83 17.09 -17.51 18.35
CA GLN A 83 17.70 -18.54 19.19
C GLN A 83 18.44 -19.59 18.36
N HIS A 84 17.81 -20.09 17.29
CA HIS A 84 18.43 -21.07 16.42
C HIS A 84 19.72 -20.51 15.78
N LEU A 85 19.67 -19.29 15.24
CA LEU A 85 20.83 -18.63 14.67
C LEU A 85 21.95 -18.40 15.69
N ALA A 86 21.60 -18.01 16.93
CA ALA A 86 22.57 -17.82 18.01
C ALA A 86 23.25 -19.13 18.42
N THR A 87 22.50 -20.23 18.54
CA THR A 87 23.05 -21.56 18.82
C THR A 87 24.02 -22.01 17.74
N HIS A 88 23.70 -21.74 16.47
CA HIS A 88 24.59 -22.05 15.33
C HIS A 88 25.79 -21.10 15.18
N ALA A 89 25.74 -19.91 15.78
CA ALA A 89 26.85 -18.95 15.80
C ALA A 89 27.88 -19.24 16.91
N VAL A 90 27.45 -19.84 18.03
CA VAL A 90 28.32 -20.20 19.16
C VAL A 90 29.08 -21.52 18.92
N GLY A 91 28.57 -22.39 18.05
CA GLY A 91 29.21 -23.67 17.71
C GLY A 91 30.27 -23.62 16.61
N ARG A 92 30.77 -22.43 16.23
CA ARG A 92 31.74 -22.24 15.16
C ARG A 92 33.01 -21.58 15.66
#